data_AF-K2CDH4-F1
#
_entry.id   AF-K2CDH4-F1
#
_cell.length_a   1.000
_cell.length_b   1.000
_cell.length_c   1.000
_cell.angle_alpha   90.00
_cell.angle_beta   90.00
_cell.angle_gamma   90.00
#
_symmetry.space_group_name_H-M   'P 1'
#
loop_
_entity.id
_entity.type
_entity.pdbx_description
1 polymer ?
#
loop_
_entity_poly.entity_id
_entity_poly.type
_entity_poly.pdbx_seq_one_letter_code
_entity_poly.pdbx_strand_id
1 'polypeptide(L)' 'MKRNLFLYLTTFLCGAAIMGVEIASSRFLAPYFGSSMITWTVIIGVILVAMSLGNFIGGRLA' A
#
# COMPACT_ATOMS: atom_id res chain seq x y z
N MET A 1 17.25 22.91 0.76
CA MET A 1 16.39 22.38 -0.33
C MET A 1 16.55 20.89 -0.62
N LYS A 2 17.75 20.26 -0.51
CA LYS A 2 17.95 18.82 -0.81
C LYS A 2 17.19 17.80 0.07
N ARG A 3 16.84 18.16 1.32
CA ARG A 3 16.20 17.25 2.28
C ARG A 3 14.74 16.88 1.93
N ASN A 4 14.02 17.81 1.29
CA ASN A 4 12.63 17.57 0.89
C ASN A 4 12.53 16.59 -0.28
N LEU A 5 13.52 16.62 -1.19
CA LEU A 5 13.58 15.67 -2.31
C LEU A 5 13.69 14.22 -1.82
N PHE A 6 14.46 13.99 -0.75
CA PHE A 6 14.60 12.65 -0.16
C PHE A 6 13.28 12.14 0.45
N LEU A 7 12.51 13.03 1.10
CA LEU A 7 11.18 12.70 1.63
C LEU A 7 10.18 12.38 0.50
N TYR A 8 10.17 13.19 -0.56
CA TYR A 8 9.33 12.94 -1.73
C TYR A 8 9.69 11.61 -2.41
N LEU A 9 10.98 11.31 -2.54
CA LEU A 9 11.43 10.05 -3.15
C LEU A 9 10.99 8.84 -2.33
N THR A 10 11.19 8.88 -1.00
CA THR A 10 10.77 7.79 -0.11
C THR A 10 9.26 7.57 -0.13
N THR A 11 8.45 8.64 -0.10
CA THR A 11 6.99 8.54 -0.23
C THR A 11 6.59 7.95 -1.58
N PHE A 12 7.24 8.37 -2.66
CA PHE A 12 6.98 7.83 -3.98
C PHE A 12 7.33 6.34 -4.09
N LEU A 13 8.49 5.92 -3.57
CA LEU A 13 8.88 4.51 -3.52
C LEU A 13 7.92 3.70 -2.65
N CYS A 14 7.45 4.26 -1.54
CA CYS A 14 6.47 3.60 -0.66
C CYS A 14 5.14 3.36 -1.40
N GLY A 15 4.61 4.38 -2.09
CA GLY A 15 3.42 4.24 -2.93
C GLY A 15 3.60 3.25 -4.08
N ALA A 16 4.75 3.28 -4.75
CA ALA A 16 5.08 2.32 -5.82
C ALA A 16 5.18 0.87 -5.30
N ALA A 17 5.76 0.67 -4.11
CA ALA A 17 5.83 -0.64 -3.48
C ALA A 17 4.44 -1.17 -3.11
N ILE A 18 3.55 -0.32 -2.58
CA ILE A 18 2.18 -0.69 -2.23
C ILE A 18 1.39 -1.15 -3.45
N MET A 19 1.50 -0.42 -4.57
CA MET A 19 0.87 -0.81 -5.84
C MET A 19 1.40 -2.16 -6.35
N GLY A 20 2.70 -2.42 -6.19
CA GLY A 20 3.30 -3.72 -6.48
C GLY A 20 2.72 -4.85 -5.64
N VAL A 21 2.51 -4.59 -4.34
CA VAL A 21 1.87 -5.53 -3.41
C VAL A 21 0.41 -5.78 -3.77
N GLU A 22 -0.35 -4.78 -4.20
CA GLU A 22 -1.75 -4.95 -4.66
C GLU A 22 -1.85 -5.94 -5.83
N ILE A 23 -1.02 -5.72 -6.84
CA ILE A 23 -1.02 -6.57 -8.04
C ILE A 23 -0.52 -7.99 -7.69
N ALA A 24 0.53 -8.11 -6.87
CA ALA A 24 1.04 -9.41 -6.43
C ALA A 24 0.01 -10.18 -5.58
N SER A 25 -0.72 -9.49 -4.71
CA SER A 25 -1.78 -10.07 -3.86
C SER A 25 -2.95 -10.59 -4.71
N SER A 26 -3.35 -9.84 -5.74
CA SER A 26 -4.38 -10.29 -6.68
C SER A 26 -3.97 -11.57 -7.43
N ARG A 27 -2.66 -11.73 -7.72
CA ARG A 27 -2.11 -12.94 -8.35
C ARG A 27 -2.04 -14.13 -7.39
N PHE A 28 -1.70 -13.89 -6.13
CA PHE A 28 -1.69 -14.94 -5.10
C PHE A 28 -3.10 -15.45 -4.75
N LEU A 29 -4.12 -14.58 -4.81
CA LEU A 29 -5.50 -14.97 -4.55
C LEU A 29 -6.24 -15.56 -5.77
N ALA A 30 -5.68 -15.43 -6.97
CA ALA A 30 -6.28 -15.95 -8.21
C ALA A 30 -6.70 -17.45 -8.15
N PRO A 31 -5.91 -18.38 -7.56
CA PRO A 31 -6.33 -19.79 -7.47
C PRO A 31 -7.35 -20.09 -6.35
N TYR A 32 -7.48 -19.23 -5.32
CA TYR A 32 -8.35 -19.50 -4.16
C TYR A 32 -9.72 -18.82 -4.24
N PHE A 33 -9.83 -17.64 -4.85
CA PHE A 33 -11.06 -16.83 -4.81
C PHE A 33 -11.60 -16.38 -6.17
N GLY A 34 -10.91 -16.75 -7.27
CA GLY A 34 -11.19 -16.21 -8.59
C GLY A 34 -10.95 -14.69 -8.64
N SER A 35 -10.90 -14.10 -9.83
CA SER A 35 -10.75 -12.64 -9.99
C SER A 35 -12.07 -11.92 -9.66
N SER A 36 -12.54 -12.03 -8.42
CA SER A 36 -13.80 -11.45 -7.97
C SER A 36 -13.57 -10.01 -7.47
N MET A 37 -14.51 -9.09 -7.75
CA MET A 37 -14.48 -7.71 -7.22
C MET A 37 -14.33 -7.67 -5.70
N ILE A 38 -14.86 -8.67 -5.00
CA ILE A 38 -14.73 -8.83 -3.55
C ILE A 38 -13.25 -8.93 -3.13
N THR A 39 -12.45 -9.72 -3.83
CA THR A 39 -11.02 -9.87 -3.56
C THR A 39 -10.27 -8.55 -3.70
N TRP A 40 -10.58 -7.80 -4.76
CA TRP A 40 -9.95 -6.51 -5.01
C TRP A 40 -10.29 -5.49 -3.91
N THR A 41 -11.56 -5.43 -3.50
CA THR A 41 -12.02 -4.58 -2.40
C THR A 41 -11.38 -4.95 -1.07
N VAL A 42 -11.21 -6.24 -0.77
CA VAL A 42 -10.55 -6.70 0.47
C VAL A 42 -9.07 -6.32 0.48
N ILE A 43 -8.36 -6.49 -0.64
CA ILE A 43 -6.93 -6.11 -0.76
C ILE A 43 -6.77 -4.60 -0.52
N ILE A 44 -7.54 -3.77 -1.24
CA ILE A 44 -7.52 -2.31 -1.06
C ILE A 44 -7.87 -1.94 0.38
N GLY A 45 -8.92 -2.56 0.95
CA GLY A 45 -9.37 -2.29 2.31
C GLY A 45 -8.29 -2.56 3.37
N VAL A 46 -7.61 -3.71 3.29
CA VAL A 46 -6.52 -4.05 4.21
C VAL A 46 -5.34 -3.09 4.07
N ILE A 47 -4.99 -2.71 2.83
CA ILE A 47 -3.89 -1.78 2.56
C ILE A 47 -4.20 -0.38 3.07
N LEU A 48 -5.42 0.12 2.89
CA LEU A 48 -5.84 1.42 3.42
C LEU A 48 -5.82 1.46 4.95
N VAL A 49 -6.21 0.37 5.60
CA VAL A 49 -6.12 0.23 7.07
C VAL A 49 -4.65 0.25 7.51
N ALA A 50 -3.79 -0.54 6.86
CA ALA A 50 -2.36 -0.58 7.14
C ALA A 50 -1.69 0.80 6.91
N MET A 51 -2.04 1.50 5.83
CA MET A 51 -1.56 2.84 5.53
C MET A 51 -2.05 3.87 6.56
N SER A 52 -3.31 3.81 6.98
CA SER A 52 -3.85 4.72 8.00
C SER A 52 -3.12 4.55 9.33
N LEU A 53 -2.89 3.30 9.75
CA LEU A 53 -2.07 2.99 10.93
C LEU A 53 -0.63 3.49 10.77
N GLY A 54 -0.02 3.26 9.62
CA GLY A 54 1.34 3.73 9.30
C GLY A 54 1.45 5.26 9.32
N ASN A 55 0.48 5.99 8.78
CA ASN A 55 0.45 7.45 8.79
C ASN A 55 0.18 7.99 10.20
N PHE A 56 -0.70 7.36 10.97
CA PHE A 56 -0.99 7.77 12.35
C PHE A 56 0.24 7.63 13.25
N ILE A 57 0.95 6.50 13.16
CA ILE A 57 2.16 6.24 13.92
C ILE A 57 3.32 7.11 13.40
N GLY A 58 3.49 7.22 12.09
CA GLY A 58 4.51 8.05 11.45
C GLY A 58 4.34 9.55 11.75
N GLY A 59 3.11 10.05 11.77
CA GLY A 59 2.80 11.43 12.14
C GLY A 59 2.87 11.70 13.65
N ARG A 60 2.89 10.66 14.49
CA ARG A 60 3.08 10.77 15.94
C ARG A 60 4.53 10.61 16.38
N LEU A 61 5.37 9.98 15.55
CA LEU A 61 6.81 9.83 15.75
C LEU A 61 7.63 10.97 15.10
N ALA A 62 7.05 11.69 14.14
CA ALA A 62 7.64 12.87 13.50
C ALA A 62 7.41 14.14 14.35
#